data_AF-A0A7R9YHS8-F1
#
_entry.id   AF-A0A7R9YHS8-F1
#
_cell.length_a   1.000
_cell.length_b   1.000
_cell.length_c   1.000
_cell.angle_alpha   90.00
_cell.angle_beta   90.00
_cell.angle_gamma   90.00
#
_symmetry.space_group_name_H-M   'P 1'
#
loop_
_entity.id
_entity.type
_entity.pdbx_description
1 polymer ?
#
loop_
_entity_poly.entity_id
_entity_poly.type
_entity_poly.pdbx_seq_one_letter_code
_entity_poly.pdbx_strand_id
1 'polypeptide(L)'
;RRPPPAMGTGQRGSRALTAVAAGALWSACSVWLVWSLARSRTSPFGAPLPPVLHAVLPRPARRERLIVVGDVHGCLDELLELLAAANYSESADQLLLLGDLVDKGPHVPALVTYARSHKFAAVRGNHEDALLGELRRLARRGVGAEWWRRVEDAARGGAAALDDA
;
A
#
# COMPACT_ATOMS: atom_id res chain seq x y z
N ARG A 1 29.19 -26.04 76.37
CA ARG A 1 30.30 -26.02 75.40
C ARG A 1 29.67 -25.77 74.02
N ARG A 2 30.04 -24.68 73.34
CA ARG A 2 29.42 -24.23 72.07
C ARG A 2 29.75 -25.22 70.93
N PRO A 3 28.82 -25.51 70.00
CA PRO A 3 29.18 -26.20 68.76
C PRO A 3 29.94 -25.24 67.80
N PRO A 4 30.82 -25.77 66.92
CA PRO A 4 31.60 -24.97 65.98
C PRO A 4 30.75 -24.47 64.79
N PRO A 5 31.16 -23.39 64.11
CA PRO A 5 30.44 -22.84 62.97
C PRO A 5 30.57 -23.73 61.72
N ALA A 6 29.47 -23.90 61.00
CA ALA A 6 29.43 -24.62 59.73
C ALA A 6 30.18 -23.84 58.64
N MET A 7 31.15 -24.50 58.00
CA MET A 7 31.80 -24.04 56.78
C MET A 7 30.81 -24.06 55.61
N GLY A 8 30.66 -22.92 54.94
CA GLY A 8 29.91 -22.81 53.71
C GLY A 8 30.63 -23.49 52.55
N THR A 9 29.90 -24.32 51.80
CA THR A 9 30.29 -24.75 50.46
C THR A 9 29.42 -24.01 49.45
N GLY A 10 30.07 -23.27 48.57
CA GLY A 10 29.43 -22.32 47.67
C GLY A 10 28.57 -22.98 46.61
N GLN A 11 27.28 -22.61 46.57
CA GLN A 11 26.48 -22.66 45.35
C GLN A 11 27.02 -21.62 44.35
N ARG A 12 27.96 -22.02 43.50
CA ARG A 12 28.30 -21.30 42.26
C ARG A 12 28.05 -22.23 41.07
N GLY A 13 26.86 -22.17 40.51
CA GLY A 13 26.58 -22.90 39.26
C GLY A 13 25.10 -23.07 38.94
N SER A 14 24.32 -21.99 38.83
CA SER A 14 22.99 -22.06 38.20
C SER A 14 22.41 -20.72 37.73
N ARG A 15 23.15 -19.61 37.83
CA ARG A 15 22.65 -18.28 37.40
C ARG A 15 23.12 -17.83 36.01
N ALA A 16 24.10 -18.51 35.42
CA ALA A 16 24.68 -18.09 34.14
C ALA A 16 23.88 -18.59 32.92
N LEU A 17 23.27 -19.79 32.99
CA LEU A 17 22.58 -20.40 31.85
C LEU A 17 21.18 -19.80 31.61
N THR A 18 20.51 -19.29 32.64
CA THR A 18 19.17 -18.68 32.52
C THR A 18 19.21 -17.28 31.88
N ALA A 19 20.30 -16.52 32.08
CA ALA A 19 20.42 -15.15 31.58
C ALA A 19 20.69 -15.09 30.06
N VAL A 20 21.42 -16.07 29.51
CA VAL A 20 21.74 -16.10 28.07
C VAL A 20 20.51 -16.44 27.22
N ALA A 21 19.62 -17.31 27.71
CA ALA A 21 18.38 -17.65 27.01
C ALA A 21 17.35 -16.50 26.97
N ALA A 22 17.25 -15.72 28.05
CA ALA A 22 16.33 -14.56 28.12
C ALA A 22 16.78 -13.39 27.22
N GLY A 23 18.09 -13.14 27.09
CA GLY A 23 18.63 -12.11 26.20
C GLY A 23 18.42 -12.40 24.71
N ALA A 24 18.52 -13.67 24.31
CA ALA A 24 18.27 -14.11 22.94
C ALA A 24 16.79 -13.97 22.54
N LEU A 25 15.86 -14.27 23.44
CA LEU A 25 14.42 -14.12 23.19
C LEU A 25 13.98 -12.65 23.11
N TRP A 26 14.55 -11.76 23.91
CA TRP A 26 14.20 -10.33 23.89
C TRP A 26 14.73 -9.61 22.63
N SER A 27 15.92 -10.01 22.16
CA SER A 27 16.48 -9.54 20.89
C SER A 27 15.68 -10.07 19.69
N ALA A 28 15.33 -11.35 19.68
CA ALA A 28 14.51 -11.95 18.62
C ALA A 28 13.09 -11.37 18.55
N CYS A 29 12.46 -11.05 19.69
CA CYS A 29 11.14 -10.43 19.72
C CYS A 29 11.17 -8.99 19.18
N SER A 30 12.23 -8.24 19.49
CA SER A 30 12.42 -6.87 19.00
C SER A 30 12.70 -6.87 17.48
N VAL A 31 13.52 -7.80 17.00
CA VAL A 31 13.76 -8.00 15.56
C VAL A 31 12.48 -8.47 14.86
N TRP A 32 11.72 -9.40 15.43
CA TRP A 32 10.44 -9.86 14.88
C TRP A 32 9.38 -8.75 14.86
N LEU A 33 9.28 -7.93 15.91
CA LEU A 33 8.34 -6.82 15.98
C LEU A 33 8.71 -5.72 14.98
N VAL A 34 9.98 -5.32 14.91
CA VAL A 34 10.48 -4.35 13.92
C VAL A 34 10.28 -4.90 12.49
N TRP A 35 10.54 -6.19 12.28
CA TRP A 35 10.32 -6.85 10.99
C TRP A 35 8.82 -7.01 10.65
N SER A 36 7.96 -7.24 11.64
CA SER A 36 6.50 -7.34 11.48
C SER A 36 5.86 -5.98 11.20
N LEU A 37 6.31 -4.93 11.90
CA LEU A 37 5.88 -3.56 11.67
C LEU A 37 6.39 -3.04 10.32
N ALA A 38 7.66 -3.31 9.96
CA ALA A 38 8.23 -2.98 8.64
C ALA A 38 7.56 -3.71 7.48
N ARG A 39 6.78 -4.77 7.75
CA ARG A 39 5.99 -5.52 6.76
C ARG A 39 4.57 -5.02 6.57
N SER A 40 4.14 -4.02 7.34
CA SER A 40 2.81 -3.42 7.16
C SER A 40 2.81 -2.59 5.87
N ARG A 41 2.67 -3.25 4.71
CA ARG A 41 2.52 -2.61 3.39
C ARG A 41 1.09 -2.08 3.23
N THR A 42 0.67 -1.22 4.14
CA THR A 42 -0.65 -0.60 4.14
C THR A 42 -0.52 0.92 4.23
N SER A 43 -1.40 1.64 3.54
CA SER A 43 -1.51 3.09 3.66
C SER A 43 -2.02 3.49 5.06
N PRO A 44 -1.99 4.79 5.42
CA PRO A 44 -2.55 5.27 6.69
C PRO A 44 -4.02 4.89 6.93
N PHE A 45 -4.79 4.64 5.86
CA PHE A 45 -6.17 4.16 5.92
C PHE A 45 -6.30 2.63 6.00
N GLY A 46 -5.16 1.93 6.11
CA GLY A 46 -5.11 0.48 6.20
C GLY A 46 -5.30 -0.23 4.85
N ALA A 47 -5.39 0.47 3.73
CA ALA A 47 -5.49 -0.20 2.43
C ALA A 47 -4.13 -0.78 2.00
N PRO A 48 -4.07 -1.98 1.38
CA PRO A 48 -2.80 -2.55 0.95
C PRO A 48 -2.15 -1.66 -0.11
N LEU A 49 -0.82 -1.51 -0.03
CA LEU A 49 -0.03 -0.78 -1.01
C LEU A 49 0.29 -1.67 -2.21
N PRO A 50 0.41 -1.10 -3.42
CA PRO A 50 0.82 -1.86 -4.60
C PRO A 50 2.21 -2.50 -4.41
N PRO A 51 2.49 -3.61 -5.12
CA PRO A 51 3.79 -4.29 -5.00
C PRO A 51 4.94 -3.39 -5.43
N VAL A 52 4.68 -2.49 -6.39
CA VAL A 52 5.58 -1.41 -6.81
C VAL A 52 5.03 -0.09 -6.26
N LEU A 53 5.79 0.56 -5.37
CA LEU A 53 5.37 1.82 -4.73
C LEU A 53 5.63 3.05 -5.60
N HIS A 54 6.65 2.99 -6.45
CA HIS A 54 7.05 4.07 -7.34
C HIS A 54 7.29 3.49 -8.73
N ALA A 55 6.66 4.10 -9.74
CA ALA A 55 6.91 3.81 -11.13
C ALA A 55 7.65 4.99 -11.76
N VAL A 56 8.65 4.71 -12.58
CA VAL A 56 9.34 5.74 -13.38
C VAL A 56 8.78 5.65 -14.79
N LEU A 57 8.10 6.71 -15.22
CA LEU A 57 7.63 6.78 -16.60
C LEU A 57 8.82 7.01 -17.53
N PRO A 58 8.83 6.39 -18.72
CA PRO A 58 9.87 6.64 -19.71
C PRO A 58 9.85 8.12 -20.09
N ARG A 59 11.03 8.70 -20.25
CA ARG A 59 11.13 10.08 -20.72
C ARG A 59 10.43 10.17 -22.09
N PRO A 60 9.54 11.17 -22.30
CA PRO A 60 8.92 11.36 -23.60
C PRO A 60 9.97 11.47 -24.69
N ALA A 61 9.72 10.84 -25.84
CA ALA A 61 10.57 11.03 -27.01
C ALA A 61 10.65 12.52 -27.39
N ARG A 62 11.62 12.92 -28.22
CA ARG A 62 11.86 14.35 -28.59
C ARG A 62 10.63 15.11 -29.12
N ARG A 63 9.57 14.41 -29.55
CA ARG A 63 8.32 14.98 -30.07
C ARG A 63 7.08 14.59 -29.25
N GLU A 64 7.25 13.82 -28.19
CA GLU A 64 6.15 13.46 -27.30
C GLU A 64 5.99 14.50 -26.20
N ARG A 65 4.74 14.78 -25.81
CA ARG A 65 4.45 15.66 -24.65
C ARG A 65 4.09 14.80 -23.45
N LEU A 66 4.47 15.26 -22.26
CA LEU A 66 3.91 14.77 -21.00
C LEU A 66 2.87 15.77 -20.53
N ILE A 67 1.62 15.33 -20.46
CA ILE A 67 0.51 16.11 -19.91
C ILE A 67 0.25 15.61 -18.49
N VAL A 68 0.24 16.54 -17.55
CA VAL A 68 0.01 16.26 -16.13
C VAL A 68 -1.30 16.93 -15.74
N VAL A 69 -2.24 16.15 -15.22
CA VAL A 69 -3.55 16.63 -14.78
C VAL A 69 -3.68 16.43 -13.28
N GLY A 70 -4.16 17.46 -12.59
CA GLY A 70 -4.45 17.41 -11.16
C GLY A 70 -5.71 16.62 -10.83
N ASP A 71 -6.30 16.94 -9.68
CA ASP A 71 -7.46 16.26 -9.12
C ASP A 71 -8.65 16.34 -10.08
N VAL A 72 -9.18 15.17 -10.47
CA VAL A 72 -10.30 15.07 -11.42
C VAL A 72 -11.62 14.82 -10.70
N HIS A 73 -11.60 14.09 -9.57
CA HIS A 73 -12.75 13.85 -8.71
C HIS A 73 -14.01 13.39 -9.45
N GLY A 74 -13.92 12.39 -10.33
CA GLY A 74 -15.08 11.87 -11.05
C GLY A 74 -15.66 12.81 -12.12
N CYS A 75 -15.03 13.94 -12.42
CA CYS A 75 -15.40 14.90 -13.46
C CYS A 75 -14.86 14.45 -14.83
N LEU A 76 -15.45 13.37 -15.37
CA LEU A 76 -15.02 12.80 -16.65
C LEU A 76 -15.24 13.77 -17.82
N ASP A 77 -16.37 14.46 -17.86
CA ASP A 77 -16.71 15.35 -18.99
C ASP A 77 -15.70 16.50 -19.08
N GLU A 78 -15.36 17.10 -17.93
CA GLU A 78 -14.36 18.16 -17.83
C GLU A 78 -12.95 17.66 -18.18
N LEU A 79 -12.62 16.41 -17.83
CA LEU A 79 -11.37 15.80 -18.29
C LEU A 79 -11.34 15.67 -19.81
N LEU A 80 -12.44 15.23 -20.43
CA LEU A 80 -12.53 15.11 -21.89
C LEU A 80 -12.43 16.49 -22.58
N GLU A 81 -13.09 17.50 -22.04
CA GLU A 81 -12.98 18.89 -22.51
C GLU A 81 -11.55 19.42 -22.40
N LEU A 82 -10.86 19.16 -21.28
CA LEU A 82 -9.47 19.53 -21.07
C LEU A 82 -8.54 18.84 -22.07
N LEU A 83 -8.72 17.54 -22.29
CA LEU A 83 -7.93 16.76 -23.25
C LEU A 83 -8.16 17.25 -24.69
N ALA A 84 -9.40 17.58 -25.04
CA ALA A 84 -9.73 18.18 -26.33
C ALA A 84 -9.05 19.55 -26.50
N ALA A 85 -9.14 20.42 -25.49
CA ALA A 85 -8.51 21.74 -25.51
C ALA A 85 -6.97 21.66 -25.60
N ALA A 86 -6.36 20.63 -25.01
CA ALA A 86 -4.92 20.36 -25.09
C ALA A 86 -4.47 19.72 -26.42
N ASN A 87 -5.42 19.38 -27.31
CA ASN A 87 -5.21 18.53 -28.48
C ASN A 87 -4.48 17.24 -28.11
N TYR A 88 -4.98 16.54 -27.09
CA TYR A 88 -4.42 15.27 -26.64
C TYR A 88 -4.46 14.22 -27.77
N SER A 89 -3.35 13.52 -27.97
CA SER A 89 -3.22 12.41 -28.89
C SER A 89 -2.49 11.26 -28.22
N GLU A 90 -3.14 10.11 -28.10
CA GLU A 90 -2.56 8.89 -27.50
C GLU A 90 -1.28 8.43 -28.21
N SER A 91 -1.12 8.74 -29.50
CA SER A 91 0.07 8.40 -30.28
C SER A 91 1.27 9.33 -30.05
N ALA A 92 1.07 10.48 -29.42
CA ALA A 92 2.08 11.53 -29.27
C ALA A 92 2.21 12.07 -27.84
N ASP A 93 1.28 11.74 -26.94
CA ASP A 93 1.23 12.29 -25.60
C ASP A 93 1.15 11.19 -24.54
N GLN A 94 1.93 11.36 -23.48
CA GLN A 94 1.79 10.61 -22.24
C GLN A 94 0.92 11.42 -21.28
N LEU A 95 -0.05 10.76 -20.64
CA LEU A 95 -0.90 11.39 -19.63
C LEU A 95 -0.60 10.83 -18.23
N LEU A 96 -0.37 11.75 -17.28
CA LEU A 96 -0.19 11.46 -15.86
C LEU A 96 -1.25 12.19 -15.03
N LEU A 97 -2.07 11.41 -14.33
CA LEU A 97 -3.05 11.91 -13.36
C LEU A 97 -2.40 11.92 -11.95
N LEU A 98 -2.51 13.05 -11.24
CA LEU A 98 -1.85 13.23 -9.94
C LEU A 98 -2.56 12.56 -8.75
N GLY A 99 -3.72 11.95 -8.98
CA GLY A 99 -4.52 11.28 -7.96
C GLY A 99 -5.91 11.89 -7.87
N ASP A 100 -6.66 11.51 -6.83
CA ASP A 100 -7.97 12.06 -6.53
C ASP A 100 -8.92 12.00 -7.73
N LEU A 101 -8.99 10.80 -8.34
CA LEU A 101 -9.92 10.45 -9.40
C LEU A 101 -11.30 10.11 -8.83
N VAL A 102 -11.37 9.70 -7.58
CA VAL A 102 -12.62 9.33 -6.91
C VAL A 102 -13.15 10.47 -6.01
N ASP A 103 -14.36 10.28 -5.50
CA ASP A 103 -15.10 11.24 -4.65
C ASP A 103 -15.59 12.49 -5.41
N LYS A 104 -16.58 13.19 -4.82
CA LYS A 104 -17.21 14.46 -5.24
C LYS A 104 -17.99 14.48 -6.56
N GLY A 105 -17.43 13.98 -7.65
CA GLY A 105 -18.03 14.12 -8.97
C GLY A 105 -18.99 12.99 -9.36
N PRO A 106 -19.72 13.20 -10.46
CA PRO A 106 -20.84 12.35 -10.85
C PRO A 106 -20.43 11.03 -11.53
N HIS A 107 -19.23 10.95 -12.11
CA HIS A 107 -18.86 9.89 -13.05
C HIS A 107 -17.63 9.07 -12.64
N VAL A 108 -17.43 8.85 -11.34
CA VAL A 108 -16.26 8.10 -10.81
C VAL A 108 -16.01 6.74 -11.50
N PRO A 109 -17.00 5.83 -11.65
CA PRO A 109 -16.73 4.54 -12.31
C PRO A 109 -16.33 4.70 -13.78
N ALA A 110 -17.00 5.60 -14.51
CA ALA A 110 -16.70 5.85 -15.91
C ALA A 110 -15.30 6.46 -16.08
N LEU A 111 -14.91 7.39 -15.20
CA LEU A 111 -13.58 7.99 -15.19
C LEU A 111 -12.49 6.95 -14.97
N VAL A 112 -12.64 6.07 -13.97
CA VAL A 112 -11.65 5.02 -13.68
C VAL A 112 -11.55 4.04 -14.86
N THR A 113 -12.68 3.65 -15.45
CA THR A 113 -12.68 2.78 -16.64
C THR A 113 -12.01 3.46 -17.83
N TYR A 114 -12.29 4.74 -18.07
CA TYR A 114 -11.67 5.52 -19.15
C TYR A 114 -10.16 5.65 -18.97
N ALA A 115 -9.70 5.97 -17.75
CA ALA A 115 -8.29 6.07 -17.45
C ALA A 115 -7.56 4.72 -17.63
N ARG A 116 -8.19 3.62 -17.23
CA ARG A 116 -7.65 2.26 -17.43
C ARG A 116 -7.59 1.88 -18.91
N SER A 117 -8.65 2.15 -19.69
CA SER A 117 -8.70 1.76 -21.10
C SER A 117 -7.65 2.47 -21.94
N HIS A 118 -7.37 3.73 -21.63
CA HIS A 118 -6.32 4.54 -22.29
C HIS A 118 -4.94 4.42 -21.63
N LYS A 119 -4.79 3.51 -20.65
CA LYS A 119 -3.53 3.24 -19.95
C LYS A 119 -2.86 4.49 -19.37
N PHE A 120 -3.67 5.42 -18.87
CA PHE A 120 -3.14 6.62 -18.23
C PHE A 120 -2.35 6.24 -16.99
N ALA A 121 -1.20 6.88 -16.82
CA ALA A 121 -0.48 6.78 -15.56
C ALA A 121 -1.25 7.55 -14.49
N ALA A 122 -1.35 7.00 -13.29
CA ALA A 122 -2.00 7.68 -12.17
C ALA A 122 -1.21 7.46 -10.89
N VAL A 123 -1.10 8.51 -10.10
CA VAL A 123 -0.66 8.42 -8.70
C VAL A 123 -1.89 8.08 -7.86
N ARG A 124 -1.69 7.29 -6.81
CA ARG A 124 -2.74 7.01 -5.82
C ARG A 124 -2.85 8.20 -4.87
N GLY A 125 -3.98 8.91 -4.91
CA GLY A 125 -4.29 10.03 -4.03
C GLY A 125 -4.88 9.60 -2.69
N ASN A 126 -5.14 10.58 -1.83
CA ASN A 126 -5.75 10.34 -0.51
C ASN A 126 -7.22 9.93 -0.62
N HIS A 127 -7.94 10.35 -1.65
CA HIS A 127 -9.33 9.94 -1.84
C HIS A 127 -9.43 8.46 -2.24
N GLU A 128 -8.54 7.97 -3.12
CA GLU A 128 -8.46 6.53 -3.43
C GLU A 128 -8.09 5.73 -2.19
N ASP A 129 -7.15 6.24 -1.39
CA ASP A 129 -6.68 5.58 -0.19
C ASP A 129 -7.78 5.45 0.88
N ALA A 130 -8.54 6.53 1.09
CA ALA A 130 -9.69 6.54 1.98
C ALA A 130 -10.79 5.58 1.51
N LEU A 131 -11.11 5.58 0.21
CA LEU A 131 -12.07 4.66 -0.39
C LEU A 131 -11.66 3.20 -0.18
N LEU A 132 -10.41 2.86 -0.46
CA LEU A 132 -9.90 1.50 -0.27
C LEU A 132 -9.90 1.09 1.21
N GLY A 133 -9.63 2.02 2.13
CA GLY A 133 -9.74 1.79 3.56
C GLY A 133 -11.17 1.47 4.00
N GLU A 134 -12.16 2.16 3.43
CA GLU A 134 -13.58 1.92 3.70
C GLU A 134 -14.04 0.59 3.09
N LEU A 135 -13.64 0.27 1.87
CA LEU A 135 -13.90 -1.03 1.25
C LEU A 135 -13.30 -2.18 2.07
N ARG A 136 -12.10 -2.01 2.63
CA ARG A 136 -11.51 -2.97 3.58
C ARG A 136 -12.38 -3.18 4.80
N ARG A 137 -12.91 -2.08 5.36
CA ARG A 137 -13.76 -2.10 6.55
C ARG A 137 -15.07 -2.85 6.28
N LEU A 138 -15.67 -2.64 5.11
CA LEU A 138 -16.87 -3.35 4.66
C LEU A 138 -16.59 -4.85 4.41
N ALA A 139 -15.47 -5.18 3.79
CA ALA A 139 -15.03 -6.56 3.58
C ALA A 139 -14.88 -7.35 4.88
N ARG A 140 -14.33 -6.73 5.94
CA ARG A 140 -14.27 -7.32 7.28
C ARG A 140 -15.62 -7.59 7.91
N ARG A 141 -16.68 -6.92 7.43
CA ARG A 141 -18.08 -7.16 7.83
C ARG A 141 -18.80 -8.14 6.90
N GLY A 142 -18.07 -8.76 5.96
CA GLY A 142 -18.60 -9.75 5.01
C GLY A 142 -19.06 -9.16 3.67
N VAL A 143 -19.13 -7.84 3.53
CA VAL A 143 -19.58 -7.20 2.28
C VAL A 143 -18.42 -7.15 1.27
N GLY A 144 -18.52 -7.90 0.17
CA GLY A 144 -17.47 -7.91 -0.86
C GLY A 144 -16.15 -8.57 -0.44
N ALA A 145 -16.19 -9.47 0.56
CA ALA A 145 -14.99 -10.10 1.13
C ALA A 145 -14.17 -10.90 0.10
N GLU A 146 -14.82 -11.54 -0.87
CA GLU A 146 -14.15 -12.23 -1.98
C GLU A 146 -13.39 -11.28 -2.90
N TRP A 147 -14.05 -10.19 -3.30
CA TRP A 147 -13.41 -9.15 -4.09
C TRP A 147 -12.20 -8.56 -3.37
N TRP A 148 -12.35 -8.27 -2.08
CA TRP A 148 -11.26 -7.73 -1.26
C TRP A 148 -10.06 -8.69 -1.15
N ARG A 149 -10.30 -10.00 -1.03
CA ARG A 149 -9.22 -11.00 -1.05
C ARG A 149 -8.40 -10.92 -2.35
N ARG A 150 -9.06 -10.76 -3.50
CA ARG A 150 -8.37 -10.57 -4.80
C ARG A 150 -7.51 -9.32 -4.81
N VAL A 151 -8.01 -8.21 -4.24
CA VAL A 151 -7.24 -6.95 -4.12
C VAL A 151 -5.99 -7.16 -3.26
N GLU A 152 -6.11 -7.85 -2.13
CA GLU A 152 -4.96 -8.15 -1.27
C GLU A 152 -3.95 -9.09 -1.93
N ASP A 153 -4.41 -10.08 -2.71
CA ASP A 153 -3.54 -10.98 -3.46
C ASP A 153 -2.80 -10.24 -4.58
N ALA A 154 -3.49 -9.37 -5.32
CA ALA A 154 -2.87 -8.52 -6.34
C ALA A 154 -1.81 -7.59 -5.73
N ALA A 155 -2.10 -7.00 -4.56
CA ALA A 155 -1.13 -6.16 -3.84
C ALA A 155 0.12 -6.93 -3.36
N ARG A 156 0.01 -8.25 -3.15
CA ARG A 156 1.13 -9.15 -2.85
C ARG A 156 1.93 -9.57 -4.09
N GLY A 157 1.55 -9.12 -5.28
CA GLY A 157 2.17 -9.52 -6.55
C GLY A 157 1.55 -10.77 -7.18
N GLY A 158 0.37 -11.17 -6.74
CA GLY A 158 -0.41 -12.21 -7.41
C GLY A 158 -0.89 -11.76 -8.79
N ALA A 159 -0.88 -12.66 -9.77
CA ALA A 159 -1.25 -12.41 -11.16
C ALA A 159 -2.77 -12.24 -11.40
N ALA A 160 -3.57 -12.10 -10.36
CA ALA A 160 -5.01 -11.96 -10.49
C ALA A 160 -5.34 -10.57 -11.05
N ALA A 161 -5.66 -10.51 -12.35
CA ALA A 161 -6.19 -9.32 -12.98
C ALA A 161 -7.45 -8.88 -12.22
N LEU A 162 -7.47 -7.63 -11.75
CA LEU A 162 -8.67 -6.99 -11.20
C LEU A 162 -9.58 -6.53 -12.36
N ASP A 163 -9.88 -7.44 -13.27
CA ASP A 163 -10.55 -7.18 -14.55
C ASP A 163 -12.03 -7.58 -14.56
N ASP A 164 -12.55 -8.12 -13.46
CA ASP A 164 -13.98 -8.45 -13.31
C ASP A 164 -14.67 -7.51 -12.31
N ALA A 165 -15.12 -6.35 -12.81
CA ALA A 165 -16.22 -5.55 -12.24
C ALA A 165 -16.73 -4.55 -13.30
#